data_AF-A0A371DPV0-F1
#
_entry.id   AF-A0A371DPV0-F1
#
_cell.length_a   1.000
_cell.length_b   1.000
_cell.length_c   1.000
_cell.angle_alpha   90.00
_cell.angle_beta   90.00
_cell.angle_gamma   90.00
#
_symmetry.space_group_name_H-M   'P 1'
#
loop_
_entity.id
_entity.type
_entity.pdbx_description
1 polymer ?
#
loop_
_entity_poly.entity_id
_entity_poly.type
_entity_poly.pdbx_seq_one_letter_code
_entity_poly.pdbx_strand_id
1 'polypeptide(L)'
;MPGKYTLLSADGSPMQVDLTSKHARRRQPTPTRDQERDRGLSRFVERDEKCMVFGHGLMWSGLQPAHIFSRAHMNEWNAGGYESLITDTASITSMGGASKIGSIQNMLLLSADLHRPWADHEFGVDPDDEYRITAFVGGHDNIVGRALRLDHIADPTKRPPDQLLRDHFLQGLLKHVKGAGERRWDYAQTFGAGCFDLSECAVWGTEEAKERLELELENRLFEHRAHQETSGIPRFPVGAAL
;
A
#
# COMPACT_ATOMS: atom_id res chain seq x y z
N MET A 1 -12.24 31.06 6.83
CA MET A 1 -12.66 32.16 5.95
C MET A 1 -12.66 31.64 4.52
N PRO A 2 -13.78 31.62 3.79
CA PRO A 2 -13.77 31.36 2.35
C PRO A 2 -13.22 32.58 1.61
N GLY A 3 -12.32 32.38 0.66
CA GLY A 3 -11.71 33.43 -0.17
C GLY A 3 -11.59 33.00 -1.63
N LYS A 4 -11.48 33.96 -2.55
CA LYS A 4 -11.14 33.68 -3.96
C LYS A 4 -9.63 33.69 -4.09
N TYR A 5 -9.07 32.61 -4.62
CA TYR A 5 -7.63 32.46 -4.86
C TYR A 5 -7.41 32.25 -6.36
N THR A 6 -6.40 32.93 -6.91
CA THR A 6 -5.88 32.64 -8.25
C THR A 6 -4.59 31.86 -8.08
N LEU A 7 -4.54 30.64 -8.59
CA LEU A 7 -3.31 29.84 -8.61
C LEU A 7 -2.48 30.27 -9.81
N LEU A 8 -1.20 30.51 -9.60
CA LEU A 8 -0.25 30.90 -10.63
C LEU A 8 0.76 29.78 -10.84
N SER A 9 1.18 29.57 -12.09
CA SER A 9 2.34 28.76 -12.45
C SER A 9 3.64 29.45 -12.00
N ALA A 10 4.76 28.74 -12.09
CA ALA A 10 6.09 29.27 -11.74
C ALA A 10 6.49 30.49 -12.58
N ASP A 11 5.93 30.64 -13.78
CA ASP A 11 6.12 31.79 -14.67
C ASP A 11 5.15 32.95 -14.38
N GLY A 12 4.29 32.83 -13.36
CA GLY A 12 3.31 33.83 -12.97
C GLY A 12 2.03 33.82 -13.81
N SER A 13 1.88 32.91 -14.77
CA SER A 13 0.65 32.77 -15.55
C SER A 13 -0.46 32.10 -14.72
N PRO A 14 -1.75 32.48 -14.90
CA PRO A 14 -2.86 31.81 -14.23
C PRO A 14 -2.92 30.33 -14.61
N MET A 15 -2.95 29.48 -13.60
CA MET A 15 -3.13 28.03 -13.78
C MET A 15 -4.62 27.71 -13.81
N GLN A 16 -5.06 27.07 -14.89
CA GLN A 16 -6.39 26.50 -14.94
C GLN A 16 -6.43 25.27 -14.03
N VAL A 17 -7.26 25.33 -13.00
CA VAL A 17 -7.49 24.22 -12.07
C VAL A 17 -8.94 23.80 -12.10
N ASP A 18 -9.15 22.51 -12.33
CA ASP A 18 -10.47 21.88 -12.30
C ASP A 18 -10.59 21.01 -11.04
N LEU A 19 -11.81 20.92 -10.51
CA LEU A 19 -12.11 19.99 -9.43
C LEU A 19 -12.00 18.57 -9.97
N THR A 20 -11.16 17.76 -9.34
CA THR A 20 -11.07 16.34 -9.69
C THR A 20 -12.28 15.57 -9.16
N SER A 21 -12.86 14.70 -9.98
CA SER A 21 -13.85 13.71 -9.54
C SER A 21 -13.21 12.48 -8.87
N LYS A 22 -11.87 12.38 -8.83
CA LYS A 22 -11.16 11.26 -8.21
C LYS A 22 -11.36 11.24 -6.71
N HIS A 23 -11.57 10.07 -6.13
CA HIS A 23 -11.62 9.87 -4.68
C HIS A 23 -10.47 8.98 -4.24
N ALA A 24 -10.09 9.08 -2.97
CA ALA A 24 -9.11 8.17 -2.41
C ALA A 24 -9.68 6.74 -2.42
N ARG A 25 -8.85 5.77 -2.75
CA ARG A 25 -9.19 4.37 -2.59
C ARG A 25 -9.23 4.05 -1.10
N ARG A 26 -10.35 3.49 -0.67
CA ARG A 26 -10.54 3.03 0.70
C ARG A 26 -9.64 1.84 0.94
N ARG A 27 -8.81 1.91 1.96
CA ARG A 27 -7.85 0.86 2.27
C ARG A 27 -8.12 0.28 3.65
N GLN A 28 -7.81 -0.99 3.79
CA GLN A 28 -7.71 -1.66 5.07
C GLN A 28 -6.24 -1.98 5.38
N PRO A 29 -5.82 -1.89 6.64
CA PRO A 29 -4.53 -2.43 7.05
C PRO A 29 -4.45 -3.89 6.62
N THR A 30 -3.32 -4.30 6.02
CA THR A 30 -3.07 -5.72 5.80
C THR A 30 -3.05 -6.40 7.18
N PRO A 31 -3.98 -7.33 7.50
CA PRO A 31 -4.01 -7.96 8.80
C PRO A 31 -2.73 -8.76 8.96
N THR A 32 -2.10 -8.62 10.12
CA THR A 32 -0.92 -9.39 10.50
C THR A 32 -1.39 -10.81 10.77
N ARG A 33 -1.38 -11.69 9.75
CA ARG A 33 -1.62 -13.12 9.98
C ARG A 33 -0.46 -13.67 10.80
N ASP A 34 -0.76 -14.19 11.99
CA ASP A 34 0.21 -14.92 12.82
C ASP A 34 0.81 -16.15 12.07
N GLN A 35 0.15 -16.64 11.03
CA GLN A 35 0.65 -17.75 10.18
C GLN A 35 1.62 -17.31 9.07
N GLU A 36 1.75 -16.03 8.75
CA GLU A 36 2.65 -15.53 7.69
C GLU A 36 4.05 -15.16 8.21
N ARG A 37 4.30 -15.32 9.52
CA ARG A 37 5.58 -14.95 10.15
C ARG A 37 6.80 -15.64 9.56
N ASP A 38 6.66 -16.85 8.99
CA ASP A 38 7.83 -17.71 8.77
C ASP A 38 8.32 -17.85 7.31
N ARG A 39 7.58 -17.40 6.28
CA ARG A 39 8.00 -17.63 4.87
C ARG A 39 7.99 -16.43 3.94
N GLY A 40 7.11 -15.45 4.14
CA GLY A 40 7.06 -14.24 3.31
C GLY A 40 7.97 -13.13 3.83
N LEU A 41 8.05 -12.99 5.16
CA LEU A 41 8.82 -11.95 5.84
C LEU A 41 10.31 -11.96 5.55
N SER A 42 10.91 -13.12 5.26
CA SER A 42 12.36 -13.23 5.03
C SER A 42 12.82 -12.32 3.90
N ARG A 43 12.14 -12.30 2.75
CA ARG A 43 12.57 -11.48 1.60
C ARG A 43 12.51 -9.98 1.89
N PHE A 44 11.51 -9.52 2.65
CA PHE A 44 11.37 -8.10 2.98
C PHE A 44 12.40 -7.69 4.03
N VAL A 45 12.62 -8.53 5.04
CA VAL A 45 13.62 -8.30 6.09
C VAL A 45 15.03 -8.35 5.51
N GLU A 46 15.33 -9.31 4.63
CA GLU A 46 16.62 -9.42 3.94
C GLU A 46 16.91 -8.23 3.03
N ARG A 47 15.88 -7.66 2.39
CA ARG A 47 16.06 -6.49 1.53
C ARG A 47 16.21 -5.20 2.34
N ASP A 48 15.31 -4.96 3.29
CA ASP A 48 15.18 -3.66 3.95
C ASP A 48 16.03 -3.56 5.22
N GLU A 49 16.23 -4.66 5.96
CA GLU A 49 17.02 -4.80 7.22
C GLU A 49 16.60 -3.90 8.40
N LYS A 50 15.84 -2.83 8.14
CA LYS A 50 15.52 -1.72 9.04
C LYS A 50 14.18 -1.10 8.64
N CYS A 51 13.64 -0.25 9.51
CA CYS A 51 12.50 0.58 9.14
C CYS A 51 12.90 1.57 8.03
N MET A 52 12.19 1.54 6.90
CA MET A 52 12.48 2.40 5.74
C MET A 52 12.26 3.90 6.01
N VAL A 53 11.52 4.25 7.07
CA VAL A 53 11.27 5.64 7.48
C VAL A 53 12.31 6.13 8.49
N PHE A 54 12.57 5.35 9.56
CA PHE A 54 13.49 5.78 10.61
C PHE A 54 14.96 5.41 10.37
N GLY A 55 15.22 4.43 9.51
CA GLY A 55 16.58 4.02 9.13
C GLY A 55 17.37 3.23 10.17
N HIS A 56 16.78 2.87 11.33
CA HIS A 56 17.42 2.02 12.32
C HIS A 56 16.81 0.62 12.34
N GLY A 57 17.65 -0.37 12.65
CA GLY A 57 17.23 -1.73 12.89
C GLY A 57 16.40 -1.79 14.17
N LEU A 58 15.15 -2.23 14.04
CA LEU A 58 14.31 -2.58 15.19
C LEU A 58 14.40 -4.09 15.44
N MET A 59 14.01 -4.54 16.63
CA MET A 59 13.71 -5.96 16.82
C MET A 59 12.70 -6.39 15.76
N TRP A 60 12.84 -7.59 15.21
CA TRP A 60 11.99 -8.06 14.10
C TRP A 60 10.50 -8.02 14.46
N SER A 61 10.16 -8.20 15.74
CA SER A 61 8.79 -8.06 16.27
C SER A 61 8.20 -6.65 16.14
N GLY A 62 9.03 -5.63 15.95
CA GLY A 62 8.64 -4.24 15.77
C GLY A 62 8.59 -3.80 14.30
N LEU A 63 8.87 -4.68 13.35
CA LEU A 63 8.83 -4.39 11.91
C LEU A 63 7.68 -5.12 11.23
N GLN A 64 7.02 -4.44 10.30
CA GLN A 64 5.90 -4.97 9.54
C GLN A 64 6.02 -4.60 8.05
N PRO A 65 5.89 -5.58 7.14
CA PRO A 65 5.82 -5.29 5.71
C PRO A 65 4.50 -4.61 5.40
N ALA A 66 4.58 -3.47 4.72
CA ALA A 66 3.44 -2.66 4.33
C ALA A 66 3.39 -2.56 2.81
N HIS A 67 2.28 -2.96 2.20
CA HIS A 67 2.09 -2.78 0.77
C HIS A 67 2.03 -1.29 0.41
N ILE A 68 2.63 -0.89 -0.70
CA ILE A 68 2.50 0.46 -1.25
C ILE A 68 1.11 0.59 -1.90
N PHE A 69 0.81 -0.32 -2.82
CA PHE A 69 -0.51 -0.52 -3.41
C PHE A 69 -1.19 -1.73 -2.78
N SER A 70 -2.40 -1.55 -2.24
CA SER A 70 -3.11 -2.60 -1.50
C SER A 70 -3.50 -3.78 -2.39
N ARG A 71 -3.32 -5.00 -1.89
CA ARG A 71 -3.81 -6.24 -2.53
C ARG A 71 -5.33 -6.30 -2.69
N ALA A 72 -6.07 -5.55 -1.87
CA ALA A 72 -7.53 -5.43 -1.94
C ALA A 72 -8.01 -4.55 -3.12
N HIS A 73 -7.10 -4.05 -3.96
CA HIS A 73 -7.45 -3.25 -5.14
C HIS A 73 -6.91 -3.90 -6.42
N MET A 74 -7.07 -5.22 -6.53
CA MET A 74 -6.54 -5.98 -7.66
C MET A 74 -7.09 -5.49 -9.00
N ASN A 75 -8.36 -5.08 -9.03
CA ASN A 75 -8.98 -4.59 -10.26
C ASN A 75 -8.33 -3.29 -10.73
N GLU A 76 -8.09 -2.35 -9.83
CA GLU A 76 -7.39 -1.11 -10.11
C GLU A 76 -5.92 -1.33 -10.42
N TRP A 77 -5.29 -2.31 -9.76
CA TRP A 77 -3.91 -2.73 -10.06
C TRP A 77 -3.79 -3.20 -11.52
N ASN A 78 -4.67 -4.11 -11.94
CA ASN A 78 -4.69 -4.66 -13.30
C ASN A 78 -5.10 -3.59 -14.33
N ALA A 79 -6.13 -2.79 -14.05
CA ALA A 79 -6.58 -1.73 -14.95
C ALA A 79 -5.51 -0.65 -15.18
N GLY A 80 -4.66 -0.41 -14.18
CA GLY A 80 -3.52 0.49 -14.28
C GLY A 80 -2.29 -0.10 -14.97
N GLY A 81 -2.29 -1.41 -15.27
CA GLY A 81 -1.12 -2.10 -15.87
C GLY A 81 0.11 -2.11 -14.96
N TYR A 82 -0.07 -2.05 -13.63
CA TYR A 82 1.03 -1.90 -12.68
C TYR A 82 1.93 -3.16 -12.62
N GLU A 83 1.44 -4.33 -13.04
CA GLU A 83 2.23 -5.56 -13.16
C GLU A 83 3.39 -5.42 -14.15
N SER A 84 3.25 -4.53 -15.14
CA SER A 84 4.31 -4.24 -16.12
C SER A 84 5.48 -3.46 -15.52
N LEU A 85 5.26 -2.76 -14.40
CA LEU A 85 6.30 -2.03 -13.67
C LEU A 85 7.15 -2.95 -12.78
N ILE A 86 6.67 -4.16 -12.51
CA ILE A 86 7.34 -5.09 -11.61
C ILE A 86 8.37 -5.93 -12.36
N THR A 87 9.63 -5.74 -11.95
CA THR A 87 10.84 -6.38 -12.47
C THR A 87 11.47 -7.38 -11.48
N ASP A 88 10.84 -7.62 -10.33
CA ASP A 88 11.22 -8.68 -9.38
C ASP A 88 11.38 -10.02 -10.11
N THR A 89 12.50 -10.68 -9.85
CA THR A 89 12.93 -11.91 -10.54
C THR A 89 12.61 -13.18 -9.73
N ALA A 90 11.95 -13.04 -8.57
CA ALA A 90 11.50 -14.18 -7.80
C ALA A 90 10.45 -15.03 -8.53
N SER A 91 10.13 -16.18 -7.95
CA SER A 91 9.11 -17.06 -8.50
C SER A 91 7.76 -16.35 -8.55
N ILE A 92 6.95 -16.69 -9.56
CA ILE A 92 5.61 -16.10 -9.74
C ILE A 92 4.72 -16.30 -8.51
N THR A 93 4.88 -17.43 -7.80
CA THR A 93 4.19 -17.69 -6.53
C THR A 93 4.58 -16.68 -5.46
N SER A 94 5.88 -16.39 -5.30
CA SER A 94 6.38 -15.41 -4.33
C SER A 94 6.03 -13.96 -4.67
N MET A 95 5.60 -13.69 -5.91
CA MET A 95 5.15 -12.37 -6.34
C MET A 95 3.62 -12.21 -6.29
N GLY A 96 2.88 -13.22 -5.83
CA GLY A 96 1.41 -13.16 -5.77
C GLY A 96 0.72 -13.47 -7.10
N GLY A 97 1.31 -14.37 -7.91
CA GLY A 97 0.72 -14.85 -9.16
C GLY A 97 1.02 -13.94 -10.35
N ALA A 98 0.22 -14.08 -11.41
CA ALA A 98 0.41 -13.34 -12.67
C ALA A 98 0.33 -11.82 -12.51
N SER A 99 -0.42 -11.33 -11.52
CA SER A 99 -0.54 -9.90 -11.22
C SER A 99 0.73 -9.29 -10.62
N LYS A 100 1.62 -10.12 -10.05
CA LYS A 100 2.85 -9.69 -9.35
C LYS A 100 2.64 -8.71 -8.18
N ILE A 101 1.40 -8.52 -7.70
CA ILE A 101 1.05 -7.51 -6.68
C ILE A 101 1.66 -7.82 -5.29
N GLY A 102 2.04 -9.07 -5.04
CA GLY A 102 2.76 -9.51 -3.84
C GLY A 102 4.29 -9.40 -3.96
N SER A 103 4.80 -8.80 -5.04
CA SER A 103 6.23 -8.55 -5.21
C SER A 103 6.80 -7.69 -4.09
N ILE A 104 8.08 -7.94 -3.74
CA ILE A 104 8.82 -7.09 -2.79
C ILE A 104 8.82 -5.62 -3.23
N GLN A 105 8.79 -5.35 -4.54
CA GLN A 105 8.77 -4.00 -5.10
C GLN A 105 7.49 -3.22 -4.77
N ASN A 106 6.41 -3.91 -4.40
CA ASN A 106 5.17 -3.28 -3.94
C ASN A 106 5.09 -3.21 -2.39
N MET A 107 6.22 -3.33 -1.68
CA MET A 107 6.25 -3.33 -0.21
C MET A 107 7.39 -2.50 0.38
N LEU A 108 7.16 -2.02 1.59
CA LEU A 108 8.13 -1.34 2.45
C LEU A 108 8.13 -1.99 3.84
N LEU A 109 9.29 -2.19 4.45
CA LEU A 109 9.39 -2.59 5.85
C LEU A 109 9.27 -1.36 6.75
N LEU A 110 8.17 -1.27 7.49
CA LEU A 110 7.86 -0.15 8.37
C LEU A 110 7.95 -0.58 9.83
N SER A 111 8.14 0.39 10.72
CA SER A 111 7.90 0.15 12.14
C SER A 111 6.41 -0.12 12.36
N ALA A 112 6.07 -1.00 13.30
CA ALA A 112 4.69 -1.45 13.51
C ALA A 112 3.72 -0.29 13.83
N ASP A 113 4.20 0.77 14.49
CA ASP A 113 3.45 2.00 14.77
C ASP A 113 3.12 2.82 13.51
N LEU A 114 3.90 2.67 12.43
CA LEU A 114 3.68 3.34 11.15
C LEU A 114 2.81 2.54 10.17
N HIS A 115 2.57 1.25 10.42
CA HIS A 115 1.84 0.39 9.50
C HIS A 115 0.38 0.86 9.27
N ARG A 116 -0.31 1.22 10.35
CA ARG A 116 -1.69 1.73 10.27
C ARG A 116 -1.74 3.14 9.64
N PRO A 117 -0.96 4.14 10.08
CA PRO A 117 -0.91 5.44 9.42
C PRO A 117 -0.58 5.36 7.92
N TRP A 118 0.32 4.45 7.52
CA TRP A 118 0.61 4.19 6.11
C TRP A 118 -0.61 3.61 5.37
N ALA A 119 -1.27 2.59 5.92
CA ALA A 119 -2.46 2.02 5.32
C ALA A 119 -3.62 3.03 5.22
N ASP A 120 -3.71 3.97 6.17
CA ASP A 120 -4.70 5.03 6.18
C ASP A 120 -4.31 6.27 5.36
N HIS A 121 -3.19 6.21 4.63
CA HIS A 121 -2.65 7.32 3.86
C HIS A 121 -2.47 8.61 4.69
N GLU A 122 -2.21 8.49 6.00
CA GLU A 122 -1.98 9.64 6.89
C GLU A 122 -0.65 10.35 6.57
N PHE A 123 0.28 9.63 5.93
CA PHE A 123 1.49 10.16 5.34
C PHE A 123 1.80 9.46 4.02
N GLY A 124 2.64 10.09 3.19
CA GLY A 124 3.10 9.54 1.92
C GLY A 124 4.54 9.95 1.62
N VAL A 125 5.13 9.31 0.61
CA VAL A 125 6.49 9.59 0.12
C VAL A 125 6.38 10.22 -1.27
N ASP A 126 6.99 11.38 -1.46
CA ASP A 126 7.06 12.04 -2.76
C ASP A 126 8.39 11.68 -3.46
N PRO A 127 8.37 10.76 -4.46
CA PRO A 127 9.60 10.40 -5.17
C PRO A 127 10.14 11.53 -6.05
N ASP A 128 9.33 12.56 -6.36
CA ASP A 128 9.75 13.71 -7.15
C ASP A 128 10.42 14.81 -6.31
N ASP A 129 10.42 14.66 -4.98
CA ASP A 129 11.04 15.57 -4.01
C ASP A 129 11.99 14.80 -3.09
N GLU A 130 13.01 14.18 -3.68
CA GLU A 130 14.06 13.43 -2.96
C GLU A 130 13.52 12.33 -2.02
N TYR A 131 12.36 11.72 -2.37
CA TYR A 131 11.65 10.76 -1.52
C TYR A 131 11.23 11.35 -0.16
N ARG A 132 10.93 12.64 -0.10
CA ARG A 132 10.51 13.32 1.12
C ARG A 132 9.16 12.81 1.62
N ILE A 133 9.10 12.55 2.92
CA ILE A 133 7.90 12.13 3.63
C ILE A 133 7.07 13.35 3.98
N THR A 134 5.81 13.32 3.59
CA THR A 134 4.80 14.34 3.90
C THR A 134 3.69 13.70 4.72
N ALA A 135 3.37 14.29 5.87
CA ALA A 135 2.16 13.93 6.61
C ALA A 135 1.00 14.81 6.15
N PHE A 136 -0.15 14.19 5.92
CA PHE A 136 -1.37 14.87 5.52
C PHE A 136 -2.28 15.19 6.71
N VAL A 137 -1.99 14.61 7.87
CA VAL A 137 -2.68 14.85 9.15
C VAL A 137 -1.65 15.12 10.26
N GLY A 138 -2.10 15.74 11.35
CA GLY A 138 -1.25 16.00 12.52
C GLY A 138 -0.88 14.73 13.31
N GLY A 139 0.18 14.81 14.12
CA GLY A 139 0.63 13.70 14.97
C GLY A 139 1.81 12.87 14.43
N HIS A 140 2.36 13.28 13.29
CA HIS A 140 3.45 12.58 12.58
C HIS A 140 4.74 13.42 12.51
N ASP A 141 4.94 14.34 13.45
CA ASP A 141 6.07 15.29 13.47
C ASP A 141 7.44 14.59 13.52
N ASN A 142 7.47 13.35 14.02
CA ASN A 142 8.66 12.52 14.07
C ASN A 142 9.12 11.98 12.71
N ILE A 143 8.28 12.00 11.67
CA ILE A 143 8.58 11.47 10.33
C ILE A 143 8.54 12.51 9.21
N VAL A 144 7.81 13.62 9.37
CA VAL A 144 7.69 14.67 8.35
C VAL A 144 9.06 15.24 7.97
N GLY A 145 9.27 15.45 6.67
CA GLY A 145 10.50 16.05 6.14
C GLY A 145 11.69 15.10 6.05
N ARG A 146 11.59 13.88 6.60
CA ARG A 146 12.60 12.83 6.38
C ARG A 146 12.49 12.30 4.95
N ALA A 147 13.58 11.71 4.44
CA ALA A 147 13.57 10.97 3.18
C ALA A 147 13.42 9.46 3.41
N LEU A 148 12.68 8.79 2.55
CA LEU A 148 12.59 7.32 2.55
C LEU A 148 13.98 6.70 2.29
N ARG A 149 14.38 5.74 3.11
CA ARG A 149 15.71 5.14 3.07
C ARG A 149 15.80 4.03 2.03
N LEU A 150 16.23 4.38 0.82
CA LEU A 150 16.43 3.42 -0.29
C LEU A 150 17.92 3.22 -0.66
N ASP A 151 18.82 3.87 0.07
CA ASP A 151 20.28 3.93 -0.15
C ASP A 151 20.97 2.56 -0.25
N HIS A 152 20.50 1.60 0.53
CA HIS A 152 21.05 0.24 0.61
C HIS A 152 20.52 -0.71 -0.47
N ILE A 153 19.45 -0.34 -1.20
CA ILE A 153 18.86 -1.18 -2.25
C ILE A 153 19.52 -0.84 -3.59
N ALA A 154 20.68 -1.45 -3.85
CA ALA A 154 21.43 -1.25 -5.09
C ALA A 154 20.81 -1.97 -6.31
N ASP A 155 20.09 -3.08 -6.07
CA ASP A 155 19.47 -3.87 -7.12
C ASP A 155 18.14 -3.23 -7.58
N PRO A 156 18.05 -2.73 -8.83
CA PRO A 156 16.83 -2.08 -9.32
C PRO A 156 15.63 -3.03 -9.39
N THR A 157 15.85 -4.35 -9.48
CA THR A 157 14.76 -5.35 -9.50
C THR A 157 14.10 -5.54 -8.13
N LYS A 158 14.68 -4.98 -7.07
CA LYS A 158 14.17 -5.05 -5.70
C LYS A 158 13.64 -3.71 -5.19
N ARG A 159 13.99 -2.62 -5.87
CA ARG A 159 13.59 -1.26 -5.50
C ARG A 159 12.12 -1.00 -5.84
N PRO A 160 11.35 -0.37 -4.94
CA PRO A 160 10.00 0.07 -5.27
C PRO A 160 9.96 1.02 -6.48
N PRO A 161 9.08 0.78 -7.46
CA PRO A 161 8.86 1.71 -8.55
C PRO A 161 8.29 3.03 -8.04
N ASP A 162 8.87 4.16 -8.47
CA ASP A 162 8.40 5.50 -8.08
C ASP A 162 6.92 5.70 -8.40
N GLN A 163 6.41 5.09 -9.46
CA GLN A 163 5.00 5.21 -9.85
C GLN A 163 4.04 4.70 -8.77
N LEU A 164 4.42 3.65 -8.02
CA LEU A 164 3.61 3.15 -6.91
C LEU A 164 3.63 4.13 -5.74
N LEU A 165 4.78 4.76 -5.47
CA LEU A 165 4.90 5.78 -4.43
C LEU A 165 4.09 7.04 -4.79
N ARG A 166 4.15 7.50 -6.05
CA ARG A 166 3.32 8.60 -6.56
C ARG A 166 1.84 8.33 -6.41
N ASP A 167 1.40 7.13 -6.76
CA ASP A 167 0.00 6.74 -6.61
C ASP A 167 -0.43 6.69 -5.13
N HIS A 168 0.40 6.14 -4.23
CA HIS A 168 0.13 6.16 -2.79
C HIS A 168 0.07 7.59 -2.23
N PHE A 169 1.00 8.46 -2.64
CA PHE A 169 1.02 9.87 -2.24
C PHE A 169 -0.25 10.59 -2.70
N LEU A 170 -0.69 10.35 -3.94
CA LEU A 170 -1.95 10.87 -4.47
C LEU A 170 -3.16 10.41 -3.64
N GLN A 171 -3.18 9.17 -3.15
CA GLN A 171 -4.27 8.71 -2.27
C GLN A 171 -4.34 9.51 -0.97
N GLY A 172 -3.19 9.85 -0.39
CA GLY A 172 -3.14 10.70 0.81
C GLY A 172 -3.69 12.10 0.57
N LEU A 173 -3.31 12.72 -0.56
CA LEU A 173 -3.88 14.01 -0.99
C LEU A 173 -5.39 13.91 -1.18
N LEU A 174 -5.87 12.89 -1.88
CA LEU A 174 -7.29 12.69 -2.14
C LEU A 174 -8.10 12.41 -0.87
N LYS A 175 -7.50 11.78 0.14
CA LYS A 175 -8.19 11.39 1.38
C LYS A 175 -8.26 12.53 2.40
N HIS A 176 -7.17 13.28 2.55
CA HIS A 176 -6.99 14.21 3.68
C HIS A 176 -6.89 15.67 3.28
N VAL A 177 -6.56 15.97 2.01
CA VAL A 177 -6.44 17.35 1.51
C VAL A 177 -7.64 17.75 0.67
N LYS A 178 -8.28 16.80 -0.02
CA LYS A 178 -9.48 17.05 -0.82
C LYS A 178 -10.73 17.21 0.06
N GLY A 179 -11.21 18.44 0.22
CA GLY A 179 -12.51 18.75 0.84
C GLY A 179 -12.56 18.47 2.35
N ALA A 180 -13.71 18.04 2.88
CA ALA A 180 -13.93 17.84 4.31
C ALA A 180 -13.15 16.67 4.96
N GLY A 181 -12.30 15.97 4.20
CA GLY A 181 -11.68 14.72 4.59
C GLY A 181 -12.68 13.56 4.72
N GLU A 182 -12.22 12.33 4.62
CA GLU A 182 -13.05 11.16 4.96
C GLU A 182 -13.19 11.00 6.48
N ARG A 183 -14.31 10.45 6.95
CA ARG A 183 -14.49 10.12 8.38
C ARG A 183 -13.49 9.05 8.79
N ARG A 184 -12.91 9.21 9.99
CA ARG A 184 -12.01 8.23 10.59
C ARG A 184 -12.81 6.99 11.01
N TRP A 185 -12.33 5.81 10.65
CA TRP A 185 -12.93 4.53 11.04
C TRP A 185 -11.94 3.72 11.88
N ASP A 186 -12.38 3.18 13.02
CA ASP A 186 -11.54 2.29 13.81
C ASP A 186 -11.54 0.87 13.25
N TYR A 187 -10.58 0.58 12.37
CA TYR A 187 -10.39 -0.76 11.82
C TYR A 187 -10.19 -1.84 12.89
N ALA A 188 -9.50 -1.55 14.00
CA ALA A 188 -9.22 -2.56 15.04
C ALA A 188 -10.50 -2.97 15.76
N GLN A 189 -11.40 -2.01 16.00
CA GLN A 189 -12.72 -2.26 16.56
C GLN A 189 -13.62 -3.04 15.59
N THR A 190 -13.55 -2.74 14.29
CA THR A 190 -14.44 -3.35 13.28
C THR A 190 -13.95 -4.72 12.76
N PHE A 191 -12.63 -4.94 12.69
CA PHE A 191 -12.03 -6.08 11.96
C PHE A 191 -10.93 -6.82 12.75
N GLY A 192 -10.47 -6.29 13.88
CA GLY A 192 -9.19 -6.65 14.52
C GLY A 192 -9.08 -8.05 15.15
N ALA A 193 -10.19 -8.74 15.40
CA ALA A 193 -10.19 -10.06 16.06
C ALA A 193 -10.39 -11.24 15.09
N GLY A 194 -10.39 -11.00 13.78
CA GLY A 194 -10.63 -12.05 12.79
C GLY A 194 -12.10 -12.48 12.67
N CYS A 195 -12.99 -12.04 13.57
CA CYS A 195 -14.44 -12.15 13.46
C CYS A 195 -15.07 -10.79 13.11
N PHE A 196 -16.17 -10.82 12.36
CA PHE A 196 -16.97 -9.65 12.04
C PHE A 196 -18.30 -9.78 12.77
N ASP A 197 -18.63 -8.82 13.63
CA ASP A 197 -19.99 -8.73 14.18
C ASP A 197 -20.85 -7.91 13.23
N LEU A 198 -21.65 -8.60 12.41
CA LEU A 198 -22.57 -7.98 11.45
C LEU A 198 -23.91 -7.55 12.08
N SER A 199 -24.09 -7.71 13.40
CA SER A 199 -25.36 -7.41 14.08
C SER A 199 -25.65 -5.91 14.20
N GLU A 200 -24.63 -5.06 14.10
CA GLU A 200 -24.77 -3.60 14.15
C GLU A 200 -25.29 -3.03 12.81
N CYS A 201 -26.60 -3.14 12.57
CA CYS A 201 -27.24 -2.63 11.36
C CYS A 201 -26.99 -1.13 11.09
N ALA A 202 -26.74 -0.33 12.12
CA ALA A 202 -26.40 1.08 11.97
C ALA A 202 -25.03 1.29 11.28
N VAL A 203 -24.10 0.34 11.46
CA VAL A 203 -22.79 0.35 10.83
C VAL A 203 -22.88 -0.33 9.46
N TRP A 204 -23.37 -1.57 9.40
CA TRP A 204 -23.40 -2.40 8.18
C TRP A 204 -24.49 -2.03 7.17
N GLY A 205 -25.44 -1.18 7.57
CA GLY A 205 -26.43 -0.60 6.66
C GLY A 205 -25.86 0.46 5.71
N THR A 206 -24.64 0.95 5.96
CA THR A 206 -24.01 2.00 5.14
C THR A 206 -23.25 1.41 3.95
N GLU A 207 -23.24 2.12 2.82
CA GLU A 207 -22.42 1.73 1.65
C GLU A 207 -20.93 1.69 2.00
N GLU A 208 -20.48 2.60 2.89
CA GLU A 208 -19.10 2.61 3.36
C GLU A 208 -18.69 1.31 4.07
N ALA A 209 -19.62 0.70 4.82
CA ALA A 209 -19.34 -0.52 5.57
C ALA A 209 -19.33 -1.75 4.67
N LYS A 210 -20.23 -1.77 3.68
CA LYS A 210 -20.28 -2.84 2.68
C LYS A 210 -19.01 -2.88 1.85
N GLU A 211 -18.56 -1.73 1.31
CA GLU A 211 -17.31 -1.66 0.55
C GLU A 211 -16.10 -2.11 1.40
N ARG A 212 -16.05 -1.74 2.69
CA ARG A 212 -14.99 -2.21 3.57
C ARG A 212 -15.07 -3.71 3.86
N LEU A 213 -16.26 -4.28 4.01
CA LEU A 213 -16.41 -5.72 4.13
C LEU A 213 -15.88 -6.43 2.89
N GLU A 214 -16.22 -5.94 1.70
CA GLU A 214 -15.75 -6.47 0.42
C GLU A 214 -14.22 -6.43 0.34
N LEU A 215 -13.60 -5.29 0.68
CA LEU A 215 -12.14 -5.15 0.71
C LEU A 215 -11.48 -6.14 1.68
N GLU A 216 -12.06 -6.36 2.86
CA GLU A 216 -11.50 -7.32 3.83
C GLU A 216 -11.59 -8.75 3.30
N LEU A 217 -12.73 -9.10 2.70
CA LEU A 217 -12.93 -10.41 2.08
C LEU A 217 -11.95 -10.62 0.94
N GLU A 218 -11.76 -9.63 0.07
CA GLU A 218 -10.82 -9.71 -1.04
C GLU A 218 -9.38 -9.95 -0.56
N ASN A 219 -8.99 -9.21 0.48
CA ASN A 219 -7.68 -9.30 1.10
C ASN A 219 -7.44 -10.69 1.73
N ARG A 220 -8.41 -11.20 2.50
CA ARG A 220 -8.33 -12.54 3.14
C ARG A 220 -8.35 -13.69 2.15
N LEU A 221 -9.12 -13.56 1.08
CA LEU A 221 -9.25 -14.59 0.03
C LEU A 221 -8.11 -14.57 -0.98
N PHE A 222 -7.26 -13.54 -0.98
CA PHE A 222 -6.18 -13.41 -1.95
C PHE A 222 -5.29 -14.66 -2.01
N GLU A 223 -4.81 -15.13 -0.85
CA GLU A 223 -3.88 -16.28 -0.81
C GLU A 223 -4.53 -17.51 -1.45
N HIS A 224 -5.80 -17.76 -1.18
CA HIS A 224 -6.53 -18.87 -1.80
C HIS A 224 -6.61 -18.75 -3.31
N ARG A 225 -6.87 -17.54 -3.84
CA ARG A 225 -6.92 -17.29 -5.30
C ARG A 225 -5.55 -17.47 -5.96
N ALA A 226 -4.49 -16.92 -5.38
CA ALA A 226 -3.12 -17.05 -5.89
C ALA A 226 -2.65 -18.53 -5.93
N HIS A 227 -3.05 -19.34 -4.94
CA HIS A 227 -2.76 -20.78 -4.93
C HIS A 227 -3.54 -21.56 -6.00
N GLN A 228 -4.79 -21.18 -6.27
CA GLN A 228 -5.59 -21.82 -7.33
C GLN A 228 -5.03 -21.54 -8.73
N GLU A 229 -4.64 -20.28 -9.00
CA GLU A 229 -4.04 -19.88 -10.28
C GLU A 229 -2.72 -20.60 -10.55
N THR A 230 -1.89 -20.78 -9.53
CA THR A 230 -0.60 -21.48 -9.65
C THR A 230 -0.75 -23.00 -9.76
N SER A 231 -1.82 -23.58 -9.21
CA SER A 231 -2.13 -25.02 -9.32
C SER A 231 -2.77 -25.41 -10.65
N GLY A 232 -3.36 -24.44 -11.37
CA GLY A 232 -4.00 -24.64 -12.68
C GLY A 232 -3.05 -24.59 -13.87
N ILE A 233 -1.78 -24.22 -13.69
CA ILE A 233 -0.78 -24.16 -14.77
C ILE A 233 -0.19 -25.57 -14.98
N PRO A 234 -0.37 -26.22 -16.14
CA PRO A 234 0.24 -27.52 -16.40
C PRO A 234 1.77 -27.39 -16.36
N ARG A 235 2.39 -28.14 -15.46
CA ARG A 235 3.86 -28.28 -15.40
C ARG A 235 4.31 -29.09 -16.61
N PHE A 236 4.75 -28.43 -17.67
CA PHE A 236 5.50 -29.12 -18.73
C PHE A 236 6.85 -29.55 -18.17
N PRO A 237 7.19 -30.85 -18.20
CA PRO A 237 8.52 -31.29 -17.79
C PRO A 237 9.55 -30.77 -18.81
N VAL A 238 10.49 -29.96 -18.33
CA VAL A 238 11.71 -29.65 -19.07
C VAL A 238 12.65 -30.85 -18.93
N GLY A 239 12.88 -31.56 -20.03
CA GLY A 239 14.04 -32.46 -20.15
C GLY A 239 13.74 -33.86 -20.66
N ALA A 240 13.77 -34.03 -21.98
CA ALA A 240 14.27 -35.24 -22.63
C ALA A 240 14.65 -34.88 -24.08
N ALA A 241 15.85 -34.33 -24.26
CA ALA A 241 16.55 -34.41 -25.53
C ALA A 241 17.80 -35.27 -25.27
N LEU A 242 17.77 -36.47 -25.83
CA LEU A 242 18.96 -37.28 -26.12
C LEU A 242 19.55 -36.80 -27.45
#